data_AF-A0A522WWS7-F1
#
_entry.id   AF-A0A522WWS7-F1
#
_cell.length_a   1.000
_cell.length_b   1.000
_cell.length_c   1.000
_cell.angle_alpha   90.00
_cell.angle_beta   90.00
_cell.angle_gamma   90.00
#
_symmetry.space_group_name_H-M   'P 1'
#
loop_
_entity.id
_entity.type
_entity.pdbx_description
1 polymer ?
#
loop_
_entity_poly.entity_id
_entity_poly.type
_entity_poly.pdbx_seq_one_letter_code
_entity_poly.pdbx_strand_id
1 'polypeptide(L)'
;MTLLKKSVIALFIGTAFLAAAPTAMAKPAGKIENQTAEGVLAAFDEAIAAAEAADAGLQALTAGANNDAVLELMKEAKQALNHIESATVNREKERANGFLKDARGALIKGDLTASKASMTLAVEKFKELKKIYLSF
;
A
#
# COMPACT_ATOMS: atom_id res chain seq x y z
N MET A 1 26.94 36.75 -19.65
CA MET A 1 25.57 36.94 -19.12
C MET A 1 24.64 35.95 -19.81
N THR A 2 24.37 34.78 -19.20
CA THR A 2 23.18 33.92 -19.46
C THR A 2 23.16 32.59 -18.70
N LEU A 3 24.10 32.34 -17.77
CA LEU A 3 24.04 31.15 -16.89
C LEU A 3 23.31 31.40 -15.55
N LEU A 4 22.84 32.63 -15.30
CA LEU A 4 22.18 33.02 -14.04
C LEU A 4 20.64 32.93 -14.08
N LYS A 5 20.03 32.47 -15.19
CA LYS A 5 18.57 32.44 -15.37
C LYS A 5 17.92 31.06 -15.24
N LYS A 6 18.64 30.03 -14.78
CA LYS A 6 18.09 28.66 -14.65
C LYS A 6 18.05 28.11 -13.23
N SER A 7 18.26 28.94 -12.21
CA SER A 7 18.38 28.48 -10.82
C SER A 7 17.35 29.12 -9.89
N VAL A 8 16.12 29.32 -10.37
CA VAL A 8 15.01 29.82 -9.55
C VAL A 8 13.77 29.00 -9.90
N ILE A 9 13.62 27.85 -9.24
CA ILE A 9 12.38 27.26 -8.68
C ILE A 9 12.90 26.14 -7.78
N ALA A 10 13.50 26.55 -6.68
CA ALA A 10 13.88 25.69 -5.57
C ALA A 10 13.76 26.57 -4.32
N LEU A 11 12.53 26.93 -3.95
CA LEU A 11 12.21 27.47 -2.64
C LEU A 11 10.68 27.45 -2.44
N PHE A 12 10.26 27.10 -1.21
CA PHE A 12 8.89 26.93 -0.70
C PHE A 12 8.22 25.65 -1.19
N ILE A 13 8.05 24.61 -0.36
CA ILE A 13 7.35 24.64 0.93
C ILE A 13 8.12 23.81 1.95
N GLY A 14 8.71 24.50 2.92
CA GLY A 14 9.13 23.91 4.18
C GLY A 14 8.07 24.15 5.25
N THR A 15 8.06 23.22 6.20
CA THR A 15 7.51 23.28 7.57
C THR A 15 6.00 23.18 7.75
N ALA A 16 5.52 21.94 7.91
CA ALA A 16 4.93 21.50 9.19
C ALA A 16 4.58 20.00 9.13
N PHE A 17 5.48 19.15 9.63
CA PHE A 17 5.15 17.98 10.46
C PHE A 17 6.46 17.51 11.10
N LEU A 18 6.79 18.15 12.23
CA LEU A 18 7.69 17.54 13.21
C LEU A 18 7.01 16.28 13.75
N ALA A 19 7.83 15.28 14.05
CA ALA A 19 7.54 13.98 14.67
C ALA A 19 7.20 12.82 13.71
N ALA A 20 8.14 12.48 12.83
CA ALA A 20 8.42 11.08 12.56
C ALA A 20 9.75 10.74 13.26
N ALA A 21 9.68 10.03 14.38
CA ALA A 21 10.83 9.43 15.03
C ALA A 21 11.62 8.59 13.99
N PRO A 22 12.95 8.38 14.17
CA PRO A 22 13.66 7.44 13.34
C PRO A 22 13.04 6.06 13.61
N THR A 23 12.15 5.59 12.75
CA THR A 23 11.81 4.18 12.69
C THR A 23 13.06 3.52 12.17
N ALA A 24 13.94 3.15 13.11
CA ALA A 24 14.94 2.14 12.92
C ALA A 24 14.35 1.07 12.00
N MET A 25 15.07 0.72 10.95
CA MET A 25 14.74 -0.30 9.95
C MET A 25 14.22 -1.56 10.66
N ALA A 26 12.92 -1.57 10.94
CA ALA A 26 12.25 -2.68 11.56
C ALA A 26 12.14 -3.69 10.43
N LYS A 27 12.85 -4.81 10.60
CA LYS A 27 12.54 -6.07 9.90
C LYS A 27 11.01 -6.13 9.72
N PRO A 28 10.46 -6.42 8.53
CA PRO A 28 9.02 -6.58 8.41
C PRO A 28 8.64 -7.62 9.44
N ALA A 29 7.88 -7.19 10.45
CA ALA A 29 7.57 -8.02 11.59
C ALA A 29 6.92 -9.28 11.02
N GLY A 30 7.48 -10.45 11.33
CA GLY A 30 6.76 -11.69 11.04
C GLY A 30 5.38 -11.65 11.69
N LYS A 31 4.56 -12.63 11.34
CA LYS A 31 3.26 -12.92 11.97
C LYS A 31 3.30 -12.59 13.48
N ILE A 32 2.53 -11.59 13.92
CA ILE A 32 2.50 -11.18 15.34
C ILE A 32 1.57 -12.14 16.06
N GLU A 33 2.11 -13.20 16.67
CA GLU A 33 1.28 -14.16 17.42
C GLU A 33 0.57 -13.46 18.60
N ASN A 34 -0.76 -13.67 18.68
CA ASN A 34 -1.65 -13.17 19.75
C ASN A 34 -1.84 -11.64 19.79
N GLN A 35 -2.17 -11.02 18.65
CA GLN A 35 -2.62 -9.62 18.64
C GLN A 35 -3.86 -9.39 19.53
N THR A 36 -3.88 -8.27 20.24
CA THR A 36 -5.08 -7.74 20.89
C THR A 36 -6.10 -7.30 19.83
N ALA A 37 -7.38 -7.16 20.20
CA ALA A 37 -8.40 -6.64 19.27
C ALA A 37 -8.02 -5.25 18.70
N GLU A 38 -7.45 -4.39 19.52
CA GLU A 38 -6.91 -3.09 19.09
C GLU A 38 -5.75 -3.24 18.09
N GLY A 39 -4.84 -4.20 18.34
CA GLY A 39 -3.75 -4.52 17.42
C GLY A 39 -4.24 -5.05 16.07
N VAL A 40 -5.28 -5.88 16.06
CA VAL A 40 -5.92 -6.36 14.82
C VAL A 40 -6.56 -5.20 14.05
N LEU A 41 -7.23 -4.27 14.73
CA LEU A 41 -7.82 -3.08 14.11
C LEU A 41 -6.75 -2.16 13.51
N ALA A 42 -5.63 -1.96 14.21
CA ALA A 42 -4.48 -1.23 13.68
C ALA A 42 -3.89 -1.92 12.44
N ALA A 43 -3.75 -3.24 12.46
CA ALA A 43 -3.28 -4.01 11.31
C ALA A 43 -4.21 -3.87 10.09
N PHE A 44 -5.53 -3.77 10.29
CA PHE A 44 -6.45 -3.43 9.20
C PHE A 44 -6.19 -2.05 8.62
N ASP A 45 -6.01 -1.04 9.47
CA ASP A 45 -5.76 0.34 9.04
C ASP A 45 -4.43 0.46 8.29
N GLU A 46 -3.38 -0.20 8.77
CA GLU A 46 -2.09 -0.30 8.08
C GLU A 46 -2.22 -0.97 6.71
N ALA A 47 -2.93 -2.11 6.63
CA ALA A 47 -3.13 -2.81 5.37
C ALA A 47 -3.91 -1.96 4.36
N ILE A 48 -4.97 -1.28 4.79
CA ILE A 48 -5.77 -0.39 3.94
C ILE A 48 -4.91 0.77 3.44
N ALA A 49 -4.18 1.44 4.33
CA ALA A 49 -3.32 2.57 3.95
C ALA A 49 -2.23 2.16 2.95
N ALA A 50 -1.60 1.00 3.16
CA ALA A 50 -0.60 0.48 2.23
C ALA A 50 -1.19 0.12 0.85
N ALA A 51 -2.39 -0.45 0.81
CA ALA A 51 -3.10 -0.72 -0.44
C ALA A 51 -3.49 0.58 -1.17
N GLU A 52 -3.97 1.59 -0.46
CA GLU A 52 -4.29 2.91 -1.02
C GLU A 52 -3.05 3.64 -1.55
N ALA A 53 -1.92 3.53 -0.86
CA ALA A 53 -0.65 4.10 -1.32
C ALA A 53 -0.18 3.42 -2.63
N ALA A 54 -0.28 2.10 -2.71
CA ALA A 54 0.02 1.34 -3.92
C ALA A 54 -0.93 1.70 -5.08
N ASP A 55 -2.23 1.87 -4.83
CA ASP A 55 -3.19 2.31 -5.85
C ASP A 55 -2.89 3.74 -6.31
N ALA A 56 -2.66 4.68 -5.39
CA ALA A 56 -2.29 6.06 -5.75
C ALA A 56 -1.02 6.12 -6.60
N GLY A 57 0.01 5.35 -6.22
CA GLY A 57 1.23 5.22 -7.01
C GLY A 57 0.96 4.64 -8.40
N LEU A 58 0.12 3.62 -8.49
CA LEU A 58 -0.28 3.01 -9.76
C LEU A 58 -1.11 3.97 -10.62
N GLN A 59 -2.02 4.76 -10.04
CA GLN A 59 -2.80 5.75 -10.78
C GLN A 59 -1.92 6.83 -11.40
N ALA A 60 -0.86 7.23 -10.69
CA ALA A 60 0.13 8.20 -11.15
C ALA A 60 1.09 7.65 -12.22
N LEU A 61 1.20 6.33 -12.39
CA LEU A 61 2.05 5.75 -13.43
C LEU A 61 1.52 6.03 -14.84
N THR A 62 2.45 6.41 -15.71
CA THR A 62 2.24 6.54 -17.16
C THR A 62 2.83 5.34 -17.90
N ALA A 63 2.33 5.06 -19.11
CA ALA A 63 2.88 3.99 -19.93
C ALA A 63 4.39 4.17 -20.17
N GLY A 64 5.17 3.10 -19.98
CA GLY A 64 6.63 3.10 -20.13
C GLY A 64 7.42 3.67 -18.94
N ALA A 65 6.76 4.07 -17.85
CA ALA A 65 7.44 4.45 -16.61
C ALA A 65 8.09 3.24 -15.91
N ASN A 66 9.08 3.51 -15.05
CA ASN A 66 9.62 2.47 -14.18
C ASN A 66 8.58 2.09 -13.11
N ASN A 67 8.24 0.80 -13.06
CA ASN A 67 7.23 0.25 -12.16
C ASN A 67 7.79 -0.17 -10.79
N ASP A 68 9.11 -0.16 -10.57
CA ASP A 68 9.77 -0.72 -9.37
C ASP A 68 9.20 -0.14 -8.06
N ALA A 69 9.01 1.18 -8.00
CA ALA A 69 8.47 1.83 -6.81
C ALA A 69 7.05 1.35 -6.48
N VAL A 70 6.18 1.22 -7.48
CA VAL A 70 4.81 0.73 -7.30
C VAL A 70 4.80 -0.76 -6.96
N LEU A 71 5.73 -1.54 -7.52
CA LEU A 71 5.89 -2.95 -7.17
C LEU A 71 6.36 -3.15 -5.72
N GLU A 72 7.17 -2.26 -5.17
CA GLU A 72 7.52 -2.31 -3.74
C GLU A 72 6.33 -1.88 -2.87
N LEU A 73 5.56 -0.85 -3.23
CA LEU A 73 4.32 -0.49 -2.52
C LEU A 73 3.30 -1.66 -2.51
N MET A 74 3.12 -2.36 -3.63
CA MET A 74 2.27 -3.55 -3.69
C MET A 74 2.77 -4.69 -2.79
N LYS A 75 4.08 -4.79 -2.59
CA LYS A 75 4.68 -5.79 -1.69
C LYS A 75 4.51 -5.40 -0.23
N GLU A 76 4.62 -4.12 0.11
CA GLU A 76 4.30 -3.59 1.43
C GLU A 76 2.82 -3.83 1.78
N ALA A 77 1.90 -3.55 0.85
CA ALA A 77 0.47 -3.84 1.03
C ALA A 77 0.21 -5.32 1.34
N LYS A 78 0.92 -6.24 0.66
CA LYS A 78 0.86 -7.67 0.95
C LYS A 78 1.40 -8.02 2.34
N GLN A 79 2.51 -7.40 2.75
CA GLN A 79 3.09 -7.64 4.06
C GLN A 79 2.15 -7.15 5.17
N ALA A 80 1.62 -5.95 5.04
CA ALA A 80 0.64 -5.40 5.99
C ALA A 80 -0.63 -6.27 6.06
N LEU A 81 -1.14 -6.77 4.92
CA LEU A 81 -2.24 -7.72 4.90
C LEU A 81 -1.94 -8.98 5.74
N ASN A 82 -0.71 -9.50 5.69
CA ASN A 82 -0.32 -10.68 6.46
C ASN A 82 -0.25 -10.44 7.96
N HIS A 83 -0.14 -9.19 8.42
CA HIS A 83 -0.14 -8.86 9.85
C HIS A 83 -1.53 -8.92 10.49
N ILE A 84 -2.61 -9.05 9.70
CA ILE A 84 -3.96 -9.21 10.24
C ILE A 84 -4.12 -10.64 10.77
N GLU A 85 -4.11 -10.77 12.09
CA GLU A 85 -4.33 -12.02 12.81
C GLU A 85 -5.80 -12.19 13.20
N SER A 86 -6.62 -12.63 12.25
CA SER A 86 -8.02 -12.94 12.52
C SER A 86 -8.52 -14.09 11.66
N ALA A 87 -8.92 -15.18 12.34
CA ALA A 87 -9.50 -16.36 11.69
C ALA A 87 -10.79 -16.01 10.93
N THR A 88 -11.56 -15.04 11.44
CA THR A 88 -12.82 -14.55 10.87
C THR A 88 -12.67 -14.09 9.43
N VAL A 89 -11.53 -13.47 9.08
CA VAL A 89 -11.33 -12.87 7.75
C VAL A 89 -10.40 -13.67 6.85
N ASN A 90 -9.83 -14.78 7.31
CA ASN A 90 -8.79 -15.51 6.57
C ASN A 90 -9.18 -15.87 5.12
N ARG A 91 -10.42 -16.31 4.89
CA ARG A 91 -10.90 -16.65 3.54
C ARG A 91 -10.94 -15.42 2.63
N GLU A 92 -11.48 -14.31 3.12
CA GLU A 92 -11.57 -13.08 2.34
C GLU A 92 -10.21 -12.40 2.20
N LYS A 93 -9.30 -12.59 3.17
CA LYS A 93 -7.90 -12.16 3.09
C LYS A 93 -7.18 -12.77 1.89
N GLU A 94 -7.37 -14.07 1.65
CA GLU A 94 -6.80 -14.74 0.47
C GLU A 94 -7.40 -14.22 -0.83
N ARG A 95 -8.70 -13.88 -0.86
CA ARG A 95 -9.34 -13.26 -2.03
C ARG A 95 -8.81 -11.86 -2.30
N ALA A 96 -8.67 -11.04 -1.27
CA ALA A 96 -8.06 -9.71 -1.35
C ALA A 96 -6.62 -9.79 -1.89
N ASN A 97 -5.83 -10.73 -1.39
CA ASN A 97 -4.47 -11.03 -1.87
C ASN A 97 -4.47 -11.51 -3.33
N GLY A 98 -5.52 -12.20 -3.78
CA GLY A 98 -5.71 -12.60 -5.18
C GLY A 98 -5.73 -11.39 -6.12
N PHE A 99 -6.61 -10.41 -5.85
CA PHE A 99 -6.68 -9.19 -6.66
C PHE A 99 -5.38 -8.39 -6.65
N LEU A 100 -4.68 -8.32 -5.50
CA LEU A 100 -3.37 -7.68 -5.42
C LEU A 100 -2.30 -8.41 -6.28
N LYS A 101 -2.32 -9.75 -6.30
CA LYS A 101 -1.46 -10.56 -7.17
C LYS A 101 -1.77 -10.32 -8.65
N ASP A 102 -3.04 -10.23 -9.01
CA ASP A 102 -3.47 -9.95 -10.38
C ASP A 102 -3.03 -8.56 -10.82
N ALA A 103 -3.20 -7.55 -9.96
CA ALA A 103 -2.73 -6.19 -10.19
C ALA A 103 -1.21 -6.14 -10.43
N ARG A 104 -0.44 -6.82 -9.57
CA ARG A 104 1.02 -6.95 -9.71
C ARG A 104 1.41 -7.67 -11.00
N GLY A 105 0.74 -8.77 -11.32
CA GLY A 105 1.00 -9.56 -12.52
C GLY A 105 0.74 -8.79 -13.81
N ALA A 106 -0.34 -8.01 -13.86
CA ALA A 106 -0.64 -7.11 -14.97
C ALA A 106 0.40 -5.99 -15.10
N LEU A 107 0.82 -5.39 -13.98
CA LEU A 107 1.85 -4.33 -13.97
C LEU A 107 3.18 -4.84 -14.53
N ILE A 108 3.62 -6.04 -14.13
CA ILE A 108 4.85 -6.68 -14.64
C ILE A 108 4.76 -6.92 -16.15
N LYS A 109 3.57 -7.22 -16.67
CA LYS A 109 3.32 -7.40 -18.11
C LYS A 109 3.16 -6.09 -18.88
N GLY A 110 3.18 -4.94 -18.19
CA GLY A 110 2.95 -3.62 -18.78
C GLY A 110 1.48 -3.30 -19.07
N ASP A 111 0.53 -4.14 -18.62
CA ASP A 111 -0.90 -3.88 -18.76
C ASP A 111 -1.40 -2.99 -17.62
N LEU A 112 -1.20 -1.68 -17.77
CA LEU A 112 -1.61 -0.70 -16.77
C LEU A 112 -3.13 -0.66 -16.57
N THR A 113 -3.92 -0.92 -17.61
CA THR A 113 -5.39 -0.91 -17.50
C THR A 113 -5.88 -2.05 -16.62
N ALA A 114 -5.44 -3.27 -16.88
CA ALA A 114 -5.79 -4.43 -16.06
C ALA A 114 -5.21 -4.33 -14.65
N SER A 115 -4.00 -3.76 -14.51
CA SER A 115 -3.38 -3.52 -13.22
C SER A 115 -4.21 -2.57 -12.36
N LYS A 116 -4.60 -1.40 -12.91
CA LYS A 116 -5.42 -0.40 -12.21
C LYS A 116 -6.77 -0.96 -11.80
N ALA A 117 -7.45 -1.66 -12.70
CA ALA A 117 -8.75 -2.28 -12.40
C ALA A 117 -8.64 -3.29 -11.25
N SER A 118 -7.64 -4.17 -11.28
CA SER A 118 -7.42 -5.18 -10.23
C SER A 118 -7.00 -4.53 -8.91
N MET A 119 -6.24 -3.45 -8.96
CA MET A 119 -5.78 -2.72 -7.76
C MET A 119 -6.93 -2.01 -7.06
N THR A 120 -7.84 -1.37 -7.79
CA THR A 120 -9.06 -0.78 -7.22
C THR A 120 -9.89 -1.84 -6.49
N LEU A 121 -10.07 -3.02 -7.09
CA LEU A 121 -10.75 -4.15 -6.44
C LEU A 121 -9.99 -4.65 -5.20
N ALA A 122 -8.66 -4.67 -5.23
CA ALA A 122 -7.86 -5.03 -4.06
C ALA A 122 -8.11 -4.05 -2.90
N VAL A 123 -8.07 -2.74 -3.14
CA VAL A 123 -8.35 -1.72 -2.12
C VAL A 123 -9.75 -1.87 -1.53
N GLU A 124 -10.76 -2.09 -2.37
CA GLU A 124 -12.13 -2.35 -1.92
C GLU A 124 -12.20 -3.57 -1.01
N LYS A 125 -11.55 -4.67 -1.40
CA LYS A 125 -11.52 -5.90 -0.60
C LYS A 125 -10.77 -5.73 0.72
N PHE A 126 -9.67 -5.00 0.76
CA PHE A 126 -8.97 -4.69 2.01
C PHE A 126 -9.89 -3.94 3.00
N LYS A 127 -10.65 -2.94 2.51
CA LYS A 127 -11.64 -2.21 3.32
C LYS A 127 -12.78 -3.11 3.79
N GLU A 128 -13.21 -4.06 2.96
CA GLU A 128 -14.24 -5.03 3.31
C GLU A 128 -13.81 -5.96 4.44
N LEU A 129 -12.53 -6.34 4.53
CA LEU A 129 -12.05 -7.20 5.62
C LEU A 129 -12.30 -6.59 7.00
N LYS A 130 -12.02 -5.28 7.16
CA LYS A 130 -12.28 -4.58 8.42
C LYS A 130 -13.77 -4.58 8.77
N LYS A 131 -14.65 -4.40 7.77
CA LYS A 131 -16.11 -4.45 7.96
C LYS A 131 -16.56 -5.84 8.40
N ILE A 132 -16.04 -6.89 7.76
CA ILE A 132 -16.33 -8.27 8.15
C ILE A 132 -15.92 -8.50 9.60
N TYR A 133 -14.69 -8.13 9.97
CA TYR A 133 -14.20 -8.30 11.33
C TYR A 133 -15.08 -7.61 12.38
N LEU A 134 -15.53 -6.37 12.11
CA LEU A 134 -16.40 -5.61 13.01
C LEU A 134 -17.86 -6.10 13.06
N SER A 135 -18.26 -6.99 12.15
CA SER A 135 -19.61 -7.54 12.08
C SER A 135 -19.79 -8.88 12.78
N PHE A 136 -18.71 -9.44 13.33
CA PHE A 136 -18.68 -10.64 14.16
C PHE A 136 -18.49 -10.27 15.64
#